data_AF-A0A6G1EJM8-F1
#
_entry.id   AF-A0A6G1EJM8-F1
#
_cell.length_a   1.000
_cell.length_b   1.000
_cell.length_c   1.000
_cell.angle_alpha   90.00
_cell.angle_beta   90.00
_cell.angle_gamma   90.00
#
_symmetry.space_group_name_H-M   'P 1'
#
loop_
_entity.id
_entity.type
_entity.pdbx_description
1 polymer ?
#
loop_
_entity_poly.entity_id
_entity_poly.type
_entity_poly.pdbx_seq_one_letter_code
_entity_poly.pdbx_strand_id
1 'polypeptide(L)'
;MAPRWPAVYIAAVALLLLLLLGVSAAAQPPLPPPPGSMVVISPKQGVGKRNSEFTCRDTGRRKRPGCMATCPDRCRTKCLVLCPTCKTFCLCDFYPGFSCGDPRFTGGDGNNFYFHGSKDHDFCLLSDAALHVNAHFIGKRNDAMSRDFTWIQALGVLFAHHRLGLAAVHAARWDPAADHLDLTFDDEHVDLPPHDGARWSAPTAPALSVTRTAQANGVVVELRGVFRIVASAVPITQEESRVHNYGVTDDDCLVHLDLGFKFQALTDDVHGVLGQTYRSDYVNRLNVTANMPVMGGAANFVSSGLFATDCAVARFGHGTATGTGAGISMVTDAKYV
;
A
#
# COMPACT_ATOMS: atom_id res chain seq x y z
N MET A 1 -75.33 43.51 32.70
CA MET A 1 -75.11 44.88 32.18
C MET A 1 -73.74 44.93 31.54
N ALA A 2 -73.73 45.09 30.21
CA ALA A 2 -72.68 45.71 29.36
C ALA A 2 -71.24 45.12 29.36
N PRO A 3 -70.38 45.43 28.37
CA PRO A 3 -70.56 45.14 26.93
C PRO A 3 -69.24 44.77 26.16
N ARG A 4 -69.39 44.42 24.87
CA ARG A 4 -68.53 44.77 23.69
C ARG A 4 -67.14 44.11 23.46
N TRP A 5 -67.09 43.25 22.41
CA TRP A 5 -66.32 43.28 21.13
C TRP A 5 -64.85 43.80 21.13
N PRO A 6 -64.04 43.51 20.08
CA PRO A 6 -63.69 42.24 19.43
C PRO A 6 -62.14 42.11 19.31
N ALA A 7 -61.58 40.90 19.29
CA ALA A 7 -60.15 40.72 18.97
C ALA A 7 -59.96 39.57 17.99
N VAL A 8 -60.46 39.79 16.77
CA VAL A 8 -59.72 39.41 15.57
C VAL A 8 -58.30 40.00 15.74
N TYR A 9 -57.25 39.25 15.40
CA TYR A 9 -55.81 39.57 15.53
C TYR A 9 -55.01 38.96 16.71
N ILE A 10 -55.24 37.70 17.12
CA ILE A 10 -54.14 36.91 17.76
C ILE A 10 -54.10 35.44 17.27
N ALA A 11 -54.57 35.16 16.05
CA ALA A 11 -54.53 33.80 15.48
C ALA A 11 -53.77 33.70 14.14
N ALA A 12 -52.98 34.72 13.78
CA ALA A 12 -52.25 34.76 12.50
C ALA A 12 -50.73 34.98 12.64
N VAL A 13 -50.16 34.89 13.85
CA VAL A 13 -48.69 34.98 14.05
C VAL A 13 -48.11 33.70 14.68
N ALA A 14 -48.94 32.81 15.24
CA ALA A 14 -48.49 31.52 15.78
C ALA A 14 -48.44 30.37 14.75
N LEU A 15 -48.88 30.60 13.50
CA LEU A 15 -48.85 29.60 12.42
C LEU A 15 -47.78 29.87 11.35
N LEU A 16 -46.87 30.83 11.60
CA LEU A 16 -45.73 31.12 10.71
C LEU A 16 -44.35 30.93 11.37
N LEU A 17 -44.30 30.39 12.60
CA LEU A 17 -43.06 30.14 13.36
C LEU A 17 -42.85 28.65 13.71
N LEU A 18 -43.65 27.75 13.13
CA LEU A 18 -43.52 26.29 13.26
C LEU A 18 -42.96 25.60 11.99
N LEU A 19 -42.32 26.36 11.10
CA LEU A 19 -41.91 25.87 9.77
C LEU A 19 -40.38 25.81 9.51
N LEU A 20 -39.50 25.89 10.52
CA LEU A 20 -38.05 25.91 10.24
C LEU A 20 -37.16 25.09 11.20
N LEU A 21 -37.64 23.98 11.77
CA LEU A 21 -36.76 23.06 12.50
C LEU A 21 -36.96 21.60 12.07
N GLY A 22 -35.94 21.06 11.40
CA GLY A 22 -35.76 19.63 11.08
C GLY A 22 -36.69 19.16 9.96
N VAL A 23 -36.24 18.71 8.79
CA VAL A 23 -35.22 17.69 8.57
C VAL A 23 -34.50 18.02 7.27
N SER A 24 -33.30 18.60 7.35
CA SER A 24 -32.37 18.46 6.23
C SER A 24 -31.91 17.01 6.25
N ALA A 25 -32.50 16.19 5.39
CA ALA A 25 -31.88 14.93 4.99
C ALA A 25 -30.57 15.31 4.29
N ALA A 26 -29.51 15.48 5.08
CA ALA A 26 -28.16 15.56 4.55
C ALA A 26 -27.99 14.30 3.71
N ALA A 27 -27.76 14.49 2.41
CA ALA A 27 -27.41 13.41 1.51
C ALA A 27 -26.22 12.69 2.13
N GLN A 28 -26.44 11.48 2.63
CA GLN A 28 -25.33 10.64 3.05
C GLN A 28 -24.43 10.48 1.82
N PRO A 29 -23.11 10.75 1.93
CA PRO A 29 -22.20 10.37 0.87
C PRO A 29 -22.41 8.87 0.60
N PRO A 30 -22.42 8.44 -0.67
CA PRO A 30 -22.70 7.05 -0.99
C PRO A 30 -21.70 6.16 -0.26
N LEU A 31 -22.22 5.22 0.54
CA LEU A 31 -21.46 4.17 1.20
C LEU A 31 -20.52 3.51 0.18
N PRO A 32 -19.22 3.31 0.49
CA PRO A 32 -18.33 2.57 -0.39
C PRO A 32 -18.89 1.16 -0.60
N PRO A 33 -18.86 0.63 -1.83
CA PRO A 33 -19.38 -0.70 -2.11
C PRO A 33 -18.55 -1.79 -1.39
N PRO A 34 -19.18 -2.77 -0.73
CA PRO A 34 -18.54 -3.99 -0.22
C PRO A 34 -18.07 -4.92 -1.39
N PRO A 35 -17.19 -5.91 -1.12
CA PRO A 35 -15.98 -6.15 -1.89
C PRO A 35 -16.22 -6.70 -3.29
N GLY A 36 -15.74 -5.94 -4.27
CA GLY A 36 -15.27 -6.48 -5.53
C GLY A 36 -13.92 -7.16 -5.35
N SER A 37 -13.69 -8.32 -5.99
CA SER A 37 -12.36 -8.92 -6.00
C SER A 37 -11.40 -7.98 -6.75
N MET A 38 -10.31 -7.64 -6.08
CA MET A 38 -9.21 -6.87 -6.66
C MET A 38 -8.24 -7.85 -7.30
N VAL A 39 -8.06 -7.74 -8.62
CA VAL A 39 -7.14 -8.56 -9.40
C VAL A 39 -5.98 -7.71 -9.86
N VAL A 40 -4.75 -8.18 -9.68
CA VAL A 40 -3.54 -7.54 -10.16
C VAL A 40 -3.11 -8.25 -11.44
N ILE A 41 -2.89 -7.48 -12.51
CA ILE A 41 -2.52 -8.01 -13.82
C ILE A 41 -1.23 -7.35 -14.26
N SER A 42 -0.26 -8.15 -14.67
CA SER A 42 0.94 -7.64 -15.34
C SER A 42 0.69 -7.56 -16.85
N PRO A 43 0.85 -6.38 -17.49
CA PRO A 43 0.78 -6.27 -18.93
C PRO A 43 1.85 -7.16 -19.59
N LYS A 44 1.48 -7.89 -20.65
CA LYS A 44 2.43 -8.69 -21.43
C LYS A 44 3.54 -7.78 -21.98
N GLN A 45 4.80 -8.06 -21.62
CA GLN A 45 5.96 -7.39 -22.20
C GLN A 45 6.22 -7.97 -23.60
N GLY A 46 6.07 -7.16 -24.64
CA GLY A 46 6.35 -7.52 -26.03
C GLY A 46 6.04 -6.37 -27.01
N VAL A 47 6.85 -6.22 -28.05
CA VAL A 47 6.65 -5.20 -29.10
C VAL A 47 5.30 -5.42 -29.77
N GLY A 48 4.38 -4.47 -29.63
CA GLY A 48 3.09 -4.44 -30.35
C GLY A 48 1.88 -5.07 -29.65
N LYS A 49 1.97 -5.56 -28.41
CA LYS A 49 0.82 -6.12 -27.66
C LYS A 49 0.79 -5.67 -26.19
N ARG A 50 0.65 -4.36 -25.94
CA ARG A 50 0.64 -3.77 -24.58
C ARG A 50 -0.69 -3.88 -23.82
N ASN A 51 -1.75 -4.40 -24.44
CA ASN A 51 -3.07 -4.51 -23.81
C ASN A 51 -3.32 -5.95 -23.32
N SER A 52 -3.21 -6.17 -22.01
CA SER A 52 -3.71 -7.41 -21.39
C SER A 52 -5.21 -7.27 -21.16
N GLU A 53 -5.97 -8.08 -21.89
CA GLU A 53 -7.42 -8.14 -21.82
C GLU A 53 -7.84 -9.14 -20.72
N PHE A 54 -8.67 -8.70 -19.79
CA PHE A 54 -9.13 -9.51 -18.66
C PHE A 54 -10.64 -9.48 -18.53
N THR A 55 -11.25 -10.64 -18.32
CA THR A 55 -12.70 -10.75 -18.12
C THR A 55 -13.03 -10.92 -16.63
N CYS A 56 -13.60 -9.89 -16.01
CA CYS A 56 -14.20 -10.01 -14.68
C CYS A 56 -15.47 -10.84 -14.77
N ARG A 57 -15.59 -11.89 -13.94
CA ARG A 57 -16.84 -12.64 -13.75
C ARG A 57 -17.49 -12.21 -12.44
N ASP A 58 -18.79 -11.93 -12.45
CA ASP A 58 -19.57 -11.68 -11.24
C ASP A 58 -19.94 -13.02 -10.60
N THR A 59 -19.33 -13.35 -9.46
CA THR A 59 -19.65 -14.56 -8.67
C THR A 59 -20.76 -14.32 -7.65
N GLY A 60 -21.33 -13.11 -7.60
CA GLY A 60 -22.42 -12.75 -6.70
C GLY A 60 -23.78 -13.35 -7.10
N ARG A 61 -24.73 -13.31 -6.17
CA ARG A 61 -26.10 -13.87 -6.38
C ARG A 61 -26.86 -13.21 -7.54
N ARG A 62 -26.49 -11.99 -7.92
CA ARG A 62 -27.02 -11.30 -9.11
C ARG A 62 -25.98 -11.47 -10.22
N LYS A 63 -26.14 -12.49 -11.07
CA LYS A 63 -25.25 -12.78 -12.22
C LYS A 63 -25.24 -11.60 -13.21
N ARG A 64 -24.43 -10.57 -12.97
CA ARG A 64 -24.22 -9.50 -13.95
C ARG A 64 -23.39 -10.06 -15.13
N PRO A 65 -23.58 -9.54 -16.35
CA PRO A 65 -22.68 -9.84 -17.45
C PRO A 65 -21.25 -9.54 -17.02
N GLY A 66 -20.34 -10.48 -17.26
CA GLY A 66 -18.92 -10.22 -17.07
C GLY A 66 -18.50 -9.03 -17.93
N CYS A 67 -17.54 -8.25 -17.45
CA CYS A 67 -17.02 -7.11 -18.19
C CYS A 67 -15.56 -7.39 -18.58
N MET A 68 -15.11 -6.70 -19.62
CA MET A 68 -13.75 -6.79 -20.12
C MET A 68 -12.98 -5.54 -19.70
N ALA A 69 -11.83 -5.74 -19.08
CA ALA A 69 -10.93 -4.70 -18.63
C ALA A 69 -9.67 -4.69 -19.49
N THR A 70 -9.28 -3.50 -19.93
CA THR A 70 -8.02 -3.25 -20.63
C THR A 70 -7.18 -2.31 -19.79
N CYS A 71 -5.94 -2.71 -19.51
CA CYS A 71 -5.01 -1.88 -18.76
C CYS A 71 -4.52 -0.71 -19.63
N PRO A 72 -4.56 0.54 -19.12
CA PRO A 72 -4.01 1.69 -19.83
C PRO A 72 -2.54 1.49 -20.20
N ASP A 73 -2.12 1.98 -21.37
CA ASP A 73 -0.72 1.89 -21.84
C ASP A 73 0.30 2.52 -20.88
N ARG A 74 -0.15 3.46 -20.03
CA ARG A 74 0.69 4.10 -19.01
C ARG A 74 1.05 3.16 -17.85
N CYS A 75 0.34 2.04 -17.67
CA CYS A 75 0.64 1.06 -16.63
C CYS A 75 1.79 0.16 -17.12
N ARG A 76 3.04 0.49 -16.79
CA ARG A 76 4.22 -0.22 -17.33
C ARG A 76 4.40 -1.63 -16.75
N THR A 77 4.15 -1.82 -15.46
CA THR A 77 4.44 -3.09 -14.75
C THR A 77 3.18 -3.81 -14.30
N LYS A 78 2.28 -3.12 -13.60
CA LYS A 78 1.07 -3.72 -13.02
C LYS A 78 -0.17 -2.83 -13.10
N CYS A 79 -1.31 -3.49 -13.21
CA CYS A 79 -2.61 -2.89 -13.38
C CYS A 79 -3.60 -3.55 -12.42
N LEU A 80 -4.30 -2.73 -11.63
CA LEU A 80 -5.40 -3.17 -10.78
C LEU A 80 -6.69 -3.20 -11.58
N VAL A 81 -7.41 -4.31 -11.48
CA VAL A 81 -8.77 -4.45 -12.01
C VAL A 81 -9.73 -4.70 -10.85
N LEU A 82 -10.75 -3.84 -10.73
CA LEU A 82 -11.81 -3.99 -9.75
C LEU A 82 -13.01 -4.71 -10.36
N CYS A 83 -13.20 -5.99 -10.02
CA CYS A 83 -14.36 -6.76 -10.44
C CYS A 83 -15.57 -6.50 -9.53
N PRO A 84 -16.83 -6.52 -10.02
CA PRO A 84 -17.24 -6.73 -11.41
C PRO A 84 -17.34 -5.43 -12.21
N THR A 85 -16.69 -4.33 -11.78
CA THR A 85 -16.83 -3.01 -12.43
C THR A 85 -15.89 -2.78 -13.62
N CYS A 86 -14.87 -3.63 -13.78
CA CYS A 86 -13.79 -3.48 -14.77
C CYS A 86 -13.07 -2.14 -14.76
N LYS A 87 -13.14 -1.40 -13.64
CA LYS A 87 -12.31 -0.22 -13.47
C LYS A 87 -10.86 -0.66 -13.39
N THR A 88 -10.04 -0.06 -14.26
CA THR A 88 -8.60 -0.30 -14.34
C THR A 88 -7.85 0.89 -13.76
N PHE A 89 -6.83 0.60 -12.97
CA PHE A 89 -5.92 1.60 -12.42
C PHE A 89 -4.50 1.13 -12.64
N CYS A 90 -3.60 2.04 -13.02
CA CYS A 90 -2.19 1.73 -12.89
C CYS A 90 -1.89 1.67 -11.40
N LEU A 91 -1.32 0.55 -10.99
CA LEU A 91 -1.08 0.28 -9.58
C LEU A 91 -0.23 1.41 -8.94
N CYS A 92 0.65 2.02 -9.74
CA CYS A 92 1.52 3.16 -9.44
C CYS A 92 0.86 4.53 -9.28
N ASP A 93 -0.37 4.72 -9.76
CA ASP A 93 -0.94 6.06 -9.91
C ASP A 93 -1.87 6.45 -8.76
N PHE A 94 -2.38 5.49 -7.97
CA PHE A 94 -3.57 5.75 -7.14
C PHE A 94 -3.64 5.02 -5.80
N TYR A 95 -2.77 4.05 -5.53
CA TYR A 95 -2.89 3.28 -4.29
C TYR A 95 -1.95 3.86 -3.22
N PRO A 96 -2.47 4.39 -2.08
CA PRO A 96 -1.64 4.79 -0.96
C PRO A 96 -0.67 3.66 -0.59
N GLY A 97 0.55 4.03 -0.23
CA GLY A 97 1.64 3.11 0.04
C GLY A 97 2.20 2.36 -1.17
N PHE A 98 1.83 2.69 -2.41
CA PHE A 98 2.43 2.03 -3.58
C PHE A 98 3.74 2.68 -3.99
N SER A 99 4.73 1.86 -4.32
CA SER A 99 6.03 2.22 -4.88
C SER A 99 6.22 1.63 -6.26
N CYS A 100 6.49 2.49 -7.23
CA CYS A 100 6.76 2.14 -8.61
C CYS A 100 7.97 2.91 -9.11
N GLY A 101 9.05 2.17 -9.41
CA GLY A 101 10.34 2.76 -9.71
C GLY A 101 10.95 3.52 -8.52
N ASP A 102 12.19 3.96 -8.70
CA ASP A 102 13.08 4.48 -7.64
C ASP A 102 12.42 5.48 -6.67
N PRO A 103 12.48 5.19 -5.38
CA PRO A 103 11.32 4.77 -4.61
C PRO A 103 10.36 5.96 -4.43
N ARG A 104 9.42 6.01 -5.36
CA ARG A 104 8.22 6.83 -5.26
C ARG A 104 7.28 6.18 -4.24
N PHE A 105 6.55 6.96 -3.46
CA PHE A 105 5.51 6.50 -2.56
C PHE A 105 4.26 7.36 -2.78
N THR A 106 3.09 6.77 -2.54
CA THR A 106 1.86 7.52 -2.32
C THR A 106 1.61 7.60 -0.80
N GLY A 107 1.53 8.79 -0.22
CA GLY A 107 1.25 8.98 1.20
C GLY A 107 -0.17 8.57 1.59
N GLY A 108 -0.42 8.44 2.89
CA GLY A 108 -1.77 8.27 3.45
C GLY A 108 -2.69 9.47 3.14
N ASP A 109 -2.11 10.64 2.92
CA ASP A 109 -2.76 11.87 2.43
C ASP A 109 -3.07 11.85 0.91
N GLY A 110 -2.71 10.77 0.21
CA GLY A 110 -2.93 10.58 -1.22
C GLY A 110 -1.91 11.28 -2.13
N ASN A 111 -0.93 12.01 -1.57
CA ASN A 111 0.07 12.72 -2.36
C ASN A 111 1.26 11.82 -2.71
N ASN A 112 1.80 11.99 -3.91
CA ASN A 112 3.00 11.27 -4.33
C ASN A 112 4.26 12.01 -3.91
N PHE A 113 5.26 11.24 -3.46
CA PHE A 113 6.57 11.76 -3.10
C PHE A 113 7.67 10.73 -3.35
N TYR A 114 8.92 11.18 -3.37
CA TYR A 114 10.10 10.34 -3.51
C TYR A 114 10.90 10.34 -2.22
N PHE A 115 11.51 9.21 -1.87
CA PHE A 115 12.43 9.13 -0.75
C PHE A 115 13.75 8.49 -1.18
N HIS A 116 14.76 9.27 -1.50
CA HIS A 116 15.96 8.70 -2.13
C HIS A 116 16.73 7.71 -1.25
N GLY A 117 16.70 7.83 0.08
CA GLY A 117 17.54 6.99 0.94
C GLY A 117 19.02 7.02 0.50
N SER A 118 19.70 5.89 0.71
CA SER A 118 21.06 5.65 0.22
C SER A 118 21.25 4.17 -0.08
N LYS A 119 22.16 3.85 -1.00
CA LYS A 119 22.54 2.48 -1.34
C LYS A 119 23.05 1.72 -0.10
N ASP A 120 22.69 0.46 0.00
CA ASP A 120 23.12 -0.53 1.00
C ASP A 120 22.81 -0.10 2.44
N HIS A 121 21.68 0.59 2.63
CA HIS A 121 21.20 1.05 3.94
C HIS A 121 19.74 0.67 4.16
N ASP A 122 19.39 0.50 5.44
CA ASP A 122 18.01 0.23 5.87
C ASP A 122 17.33 1.51 6.36
N PHE A 123 16.06 1.67 5.98
CA PHE A 123 15.25 2.82 6.36
C PHE A 123 13.89 2.40 6.92
N CYS A 124 13.47 3.05 7.99
CA CYS A 124 12.15 2.92 8.60
C CYS A 124 11.08 3.60 7.74
N LEU A 125 10.33 2.78 7.01
CA LEU A 125 9.18 3.24 6.23
C LEU A 125 7.99 3.53 7.13
N LEU A 126 7.74 2.68 8.12
CA LEU A 126 6.64 2.85 9.05
C LEU A 126 7.03 2.31 10.43
N SER A 127 6.75 3.08 11.47
CA SER A 127 6.79 2.62 12.85
C SER A 127 5.58 3.12 13.61
N ASP A 128 4.87 2.19 14.21
CA ASP A 128 3.75 2.40 15.12
C ASP A 128 3.91 1.47 16.32
N ALA A 129 3.07 1.61 17.35
CA ALA A 129 3.16 0.86 18.60
C ALA A 129 3.24 -0.66 18.39
N ALA A 130 2.52 -1.20 17.40
CA ALA A 130 2.39 -2.63 17.16
C ALA A 130 2.81 -3.11 15.75
N LEU A 131 3.32 -2.21 14.92
CA LEU A 131 3.80 -2.51 13.57
C LEU A 131 5.04 -1.70 13.24
N HIS A 132 6.10 -2.35 12.78
CA HIS A 132 7.31 -1.71 12.28
C HIS A 132 7.65 -2.28 10.90
N VAL A 133 8.04 -1.43 9.96
CA VAL A 133 8.41 -1.79 8.60
C VAL A 133 9.68 -1.02 8.23
N ASN A 134 10.76 -1.76 8.06
CA ASN A 134 11.98 -1.27 7.44
C ASN A 134 12.07 -1.76 6.00
N ALA A 135 12.87 -1.05 5.21
CA ALA A 135 13.21 -1.42 3.85
C ALA A 135 14.71 -1.31 3.62
N HIS A 136 15.28 -2.31 2.96
CA HIS A 136 16.66 -2.31 2.49
C HIS A 136 16.74 -1.69 1.10
N PHE A 137 17.59 -0.68 0.95
CA PHE A 137 17.77 0.04 -0.30
C PHE A 137 19.04 -0.45 -0.99
N ILE A 138 18.91 -0.88 -2.24
CA ILE A 138 20.04 -1.07 -3.15
C ILE A 138 20.17 0.16 -4.02
N GLY A 139 21.31 0.30 -4.70
CA GLY A 139 21.49 1.42 -5.61
C GLY A 139 22.63 1.28 -6.60
N LYS A 140 22.58 2.16 -7.60
CA LYS A 140 23.60 2.29 -8.62
C LYS A 140 23.92 3.76 -8.84
N ARG A 141 25.20 4.00 -9.11
CA ARG A 141 25.76 5.31 -9.41
C ARG A 141 26.64 5.18 -10.65
N ASN A 142 26.52 6.13 -11.56
CA ASN A 142 27.52 6.33 -12.60
C ASN A 142 28.36 7.58 -12.28
N ASP A 143 29.54 7.71 -12.92
CA ASP A 143 30.50 8.78 -12.65
C ASP A 143 29.97 10.19 -12.96
N ALA A 144 28.99 10.31 -13.85
CA ALA A 144 28.30 11.55 -14.18
C ALA A 144 27.17 11.91 -13.19
N MET A 145 26.89 11.07 -12.19
CA MET A 145 25.82 11.28 -11.21
C MET A 145 26.31 11.86 -9.89
N SER A 146 25.56 12.85 -9.38
CA SER A 146 25.79 13.46 -8.07
C SER A 146 25.18 12.69 -6.90
N ARG A 147 24.37 11.65 -7.17
CA ARG A 147 23.68 10.82 -6.17
C ARG A 147 23.46 9.40 -6.69
N ASP A 148 23.18 8.47 -5.79
CA ASP A 148 22.73 7.13 -6.13
C ASP A 148 21.25 7.15 -6.58
N PHE A 149 20.93 6.34 -7.58
CA PHE A 149 19.55 5.86 -7.77
C PHE A 149 19.35 4.62 -6.91
N THR A 150 18.16 4.50 -6.34
CA THR A 150 17.90 3.55 -5.26
C THR A 150 16.55 2.87 -5.41
N TRP A 151 16.57 1.57 -5.15
CA TRP A 151 15.39 0.71 -5.19
C TRP A 151 15.27 -0.05 -3.89
N ILE A 152 14.05 -0.46 -3.54
CA ILE A 152 13.81 -1.30 -2.36
C ILE A 152 14.05 -2.74 -2.76
N GLN A 153 15.06 -3.38 -2.17
CA GLN A 153 15.33 -4.80 -2.40
C GLN A 153 14.61 -5.68 -1.39
N ALA A 154 14.49 -5.25 -0.15
CA ALA A 154 13.88 -6.07 0.90
C ALA A 154 13.02 -5.26 1.85
N LEU A 155 12.08 -5.93 2.51
CA LEU A 155 11.26 -5.45 3.60
C LEU A 155 11.46 -6.32 4.82
N GLY A 156 11.58 -5.69 5.97
CA GLY A 156 11.48 -6.31 7.28
C GLY A 156 10.25 -5.79 7.99
N VAL A 157 9.31 -6.68 8.31
CA VAL A 157 8.07 -6.33 9.00
C VAL A 157 8.08 -6.97 10.38
N LEU A 158 7.99 -6.15 11.42
CA LEU A 158 7.85 -6.59 12.80
C LEU A 158 6.44 -6.31 13.31
N PHE A 159 5.84 -7.31 13.95
CA PHE A 159 4.54 -7.18 14.60
C PHE A 159 4.46 -8.18 15.75
N ALA A 160 3.86 -7.77 16.88
CA ALA A 160 3.92 -8.55 18.12
C ALA A 160 5.38 -8.98 18.45
N HIS A 161 5.67 -10.28 18.41
CA HIS A 161 7.01 -10.86 18.59
C HIS A 161 7.55 -11.50 17.30
N HIS A 162 6.85 -11.34 16.19
CA HIS A 162 7.16 -11.99 14.92
C HIS A 162 7.97 -11.08 13.99
N ARG A 163 8.75 -11.72 13.13
CA ARG A 163 9.52 -11.08 12.05
C ARG A 163 9.13 -11.70 10.73
N LEU A 164 8.77 -10.87 9.76
CA LEU A 164 8.52 -11.29 8.38
C LEU A 164 9.50 -10.57 7.46
N GLY A 165 10.29 -11.35 6.72
CA GLY A 165 11.14 -10.88 5.64
C GLY A 165 10.52 -11.11 4.27
N LEU A 166 10.70 -10.15 3.37
CA LEU A 166 10.35 -10.25 1.96
C LEU A 166 11.47 -9.58 1.17
N ALA A 167 12.16 -10.32 0.30
CA ALA A 167 13.28 -9.82 -0.46
C ALA A 167 13.20 -10.19 -1.94
N ALA A 168 13.72 -9.30 -2.79
CA ALA A 168 14.07 -9.58 -4.16
C ALA A 168 15.45 -10.26 -4.19
N VAL A 169 15.51 -11.47 -4.75
CA VAL A 169 16.75 -12.22 -4.89
C VAL A 169 17.56 -11.64 -6.05
N HIS A 170 18.86 -11.43 -5.81
CA HIS A 170 19.78 -10.97 -6.83
C HIS A 170 19.83 -11.94 -8.02
N ALA A 171 19.78 -11.41 -9.23
CA ALA A 171 19.95 -12.17 -10.46
C ALA A 171 20.84 -11.40 -11.45
N ALA A 172 21.88 -12.06 -11.95
CA ALA A 172 22.74 -11.50 -12.99
C ALA A 172 21.96 -11.26 -14.30
N ARG A 173 21.04 -12.17 -14.62
CA ARG A 173 20.12 -12.08 -15.77
C ARG A 173 18.70 -12.30 -15.32
N TRP A 174 17.80 -11.47 -15.81
CA TRP A 174 16.38 -11.58 -15.54
C TRP A 174 15.79 -12.77 -16.30
N ASP A 175 15.24 -13.72 -15.57
CA ASP A 175 14.36 -14.76 -16.09
C ASP A 175 12.98 -14.58 -15.47
N PRO A 176 11.94 -14.18 -16.24
CA PRO A 176 10.61 -13.98 -15.71
C PRO A 176 9.91 -15.26 -15.24
N ALA A 177 10.42 -16.45 -15.62
CA ALA A 177 9.89 -17.74 -15.19
C ALA A 177 10.52 -18.25 -13.88
N ALA A 178 11.75 -17.81 -13.57
CA ALA A 178 12.39 -18.07 -12.29
C ALA A 178 11.76 -17.18 -11.20
N ASP A 179 11.65 -17.72 -9.99
CA ASP A 179 11.16 -16.98 -8.84
C ASP A 179 12.31 -16.23 -8.16
N HIS A 180 12.22 -14.90 -8.13
CA HIS A 180 13.19 -14.00 -7.54
C HIS A 180 12.67 -13.37 -6.25
N LEU A 181 11.77 -14.07 -5.55
CA LEU A 181 11.29 -13.69 -4.22
C LEU A 181 11.84 -14.65 -3.18
N ASP A 182 12.34 -14.09 -2.09
CA ASP A 182 12.63 -14.82 -0.86
C ASP A 182 11.74 -14.30 0.26
N LEU A 183 11.16 -15.22 1.03
CA LEU A 183 10.20 -14.95 2.09
C LEU A 183 10.64 -15.70 3.33
N THR A 184 10.73 -15.00 4.45
CA THR A 184 11.07 -15.59 5.74
C THR A 184 10.07 -15.17 6.81
N PHE A 185 9.77 -16.08 7.73
CA PHE A 185 8.94 -15.83 8.89
C PHE A 185 9.61 -16.42 10.12
N ASP A 186 9.88 -15.59 11.13
CA ASP A 186 10.63 -15.95 12.34
C ASP A 186 11.94 -16.70 12.03
N ASP A 187 12.70 -16.15 11.09
CA ASP A 187 13.99 -16.66 10.61
C ASP A 187 13.93 -18.01 9.85
N GLU A 188 12.73 -18.52 9.55
CA GLU A 188 12.50 -19.71 8.73
C GLU A 188 11.99 -19.35 7.32
N HIS A 189 12.38 -20.11 6.31
CA HIS A 189 11.92 -19.90 4.93
C HIS A 189 10.43 -20.26 4.77
N VAL A 190 9.70 -19.46 4.00
CA VAL A 190 8.30 -19.69 3.67
C VAL A 190 8.19 -20.48 2.37
N ASP A 191 7.93 -21.79 2.50
CA ASP A 191 7.68 -22.66 1.35
C ASP A 191 6.33 -22.34 0.69
N LEU A 192 6.37 -21.66 -0.45
CA LEU A 192 5.19 -21.25 -1.21
C LEU A 192 5.21 -21.88 -2.61
N PRO A 193 4.33 -22.85 -2.93
CA PRO A 193 4.31 -23.53 -4.22
C PRO A 193 4.22 -22.57 -5.42
N PRO A 194 4.91 -22.82 -6.55
CA PRO A 194 5.03 -21.87 -7.67
C PRO A 194 3.81 -21.92 -8.61
N HIS A 195 2.62 -21.63 -8.08
CA HIS A 195 1.41 -21.48 -8.86
C HIS A 195 0.55 -20.32 -8.37
N ASP A 196 -0.23 -19.73 -9.29
CA ASP A 196 -1.17 -18.66 -8.94
C ASP A 196 -2.16 -19.13 -7.86
N GLY A 197 -2.42 -18.26 -6.88
CA GLY A 197 -3.27 -18.55 -5.72
C GLY A 197 -2.68 -19.50 -4.68
N ALA A 198 -1.44 -19.99 -4.83
CA ALA A 198 -0.76 -20.72 -3.76
C ALA A 198 -0.74 -19.88 -2.49
N ARG A 199 -1.10 -20.48 -1.36
CA ARG A 199 -1.26 -19.75 -0.10
C ARG A 199 -0.52 -20.47 1.03
N TRP A 200 0.20 -19.68 1.79
CA TRP A 200 0.84 -20.08 3.04
C TRP A 200 0.26 -19.25 4.19
N SER A 201 0.17 -19.86 5.37
CA SER A 201 -0.24 -19.20 6.61
C SER A 201 0.62 -19.73 7.76
N ALA A 202 1.02 -18.81 8.64
CA ALA A 202 1.82 -19.15 9.81
C ALA A 202 0.98 -19.87 10.88
N PRO A 203 1.42 -21.03 11.40
CA PRO A 203 0.73 -21.70 12.51
C PRO A 203 0.66 -20.86 13.78
N THR A 204 1.72 -20.09 14.07
CA THR A 204 1.86 -19.22 15.25
C THR A 204 1.19 -17.86 15.07
N ALA A 205 0.90 -17.46 13.83
CA ALA A 205 0.21 -16.22 13.49
C ALA A 205 -0.90 -16.48 12.46
N PRO A 206 -2.05 -17.06 12.85
CA PRO A 206 -3.10 -17.50 11.91
C PRO A 206 -3.78 -16.36 11.14
N ALA A 207 -3.59 -15.12 11.57
CA ALA A 207 -4.05 -13.93 10.86
C ALA A 207 -3.11 -13.51 9.72
N LEU A 208 -1.86 -14.03 9.70
CA LEU A 208 -0.89 -13.80 8.64
C LEU A 208 -1.09 -14.81 7.50
N SER A 209 -1.01 -14.31 6.28
CA SER A 209 -0.98 -15.14 5.09
C SER A 209 -0.12 -14.53 3.99
N VAL A 210 0.48 -15.39 3.19
CA VAL A 210 1.17 -15.04 1.95
C VAL A 210 0.48 -15.77 0.82
N THR A 211 0.04 -15.07 -0.22
CA THR A 211 -0.64 -15.65 -1.38
C THR A 211 0.05 -15.23 -2.66
N ARG A 212 0.42 -16.18 -3.52
CA ARG A 212 0.94 -15.87 -4.85
C ARG A 212 -0.11 -15.21 -5.72
N THR A 213 0.31 -14.22 -6.50
CA THR A 213 -0.52 -13.56 -7.52
C THR A 213 -0.19 -14.01 -8.95
N ALA A 214 0.83 -14.85 -9.09
CA ALA A 214 1.34 -15.39 -10.34
C ALA A 214 2.19 -16.63 -10.04
N GLN A 215 2.60 -17.37 -11.08
CA GLN A 215 3.49 -18.54 -10.92
C GLN A 215 4.84 -18.17 -10.27
N ALA A 216 5.38 -16.98 -10.56
CA ALA A 216 6.63 -16.47 -10.01
C ALA A 216 6.51 -14.96 -9.74
N ASN A 217 7.41 -14.44 -8.89
CA ASN A 217 7.71 -13.01 -8.74
C ASN A 217 6.59 -12.12 -8.20
N GLY A 218 5.48 -12.66 -7.70
CA GLY A 218 4.36 -11.85 -7.21
C GLY A 218 3.61 -12.46 -6.04
N VAL A 219 3.48 -11.70 -4.96
CA VAL A 219 2.77 -12.11 -3.74
C VAL A 219 1.92 -10.98 -3.16
N VAL A 220 0.90 -11.39 -2.40
CA VAL A 220 0.19 -10.56 -1.43
C VAL A 220 0.46 -11.12 -0.05
N VAL A 221 1.02 -10.31 0.82
CA VAL A 221 1.17 -10.59 2.24
C VAL A 221 0.05 -9.84 2.98
N GLU A 222 -0.70 -10.53 3.82
CA GLU A 222 -1.78 -9.91 4.58
C GLU A 222 -1.73 -10.37 6.03
N LEU A 223 -1.65 -9.41 6.94
CA LEU A 223 -1.95 -9.60 8.35
C LEU A 223 -3.33 -9.00 8.60
N ARG A 224 -4.33 -9.87 8.77
CA ARG A 224 -5.76 -9.49 8.78
C ARG A 224 -6.04 -8.34 9.74
N GLY A 225 -6.60 -7.26 9.21
CA GLY A 225 -6.98 -6.07 10.00
C GLY A 225 -5.83 -5.13 10.35
N VAL A 226 -4.58 -5.46 9.98
CA VAL A 226 -3.40 -4.65 10.28
C VAL A 226 -2.82 -4.07 8.99
N PHE A 227 -2.39 -4.93 8.07
CA PHE A 227 -1.83 -4.51 6.80
C PHE A 227 -2.11 -5.50 5.66
N ARG A 228 -2.00 -4.99 4.44
CA ARG A 228 -1.89 -5.77 3.21
C ARG A 228 -0.77 -5.20 2.35
N ILE A 229 0.23 -6.01 2.03
CA ILE A 229 1.37 -5.68 1.18
C ILE A 229 1.23 -6.44 -0.13
N VAL A 230 1.21 -5.75 -1.25
CA VAL A 230 1.39 -6.34 -2.58
C VAL A 230 2.85 -6.17 -2.96
N ALA A 231 3.51 -7.23 -3.38
CA ALA A 231 4.92 -7.19 -3.76
C ALA A 231 5.17 -7.89 -5.09
N SER A 232 6.14 -7.37 -5.84
CA SER A 232 6.66 -8.02 -7.04
C SER A 232 8.16 -7.88 -7.13
N ALA A 233 8.88 -8.96 -7.41
CA ALA A 233 10.23 -8.85 -7.92
C ALA A 233 10.17 -8.37 -9.39
N VAL A 234 10.95 -7.34 -9.72
CA VAL A 234 11.08 -6.78 -11.07
C VAL A 234 12.54 -6.41 -11.34
N PRO A 235 13.01 -6.52 -12.60
CA PRO A 235 14.32 -6.04 -12.98
C PRO A 235 14.26 -4.54 -13.32
N ILE A 236 15.42 -3.89 -13.37
CA ILE A 236 15.53 -2.64 -14.12
C ILE A 236 15.61 -2.96 -15.60
N THR A 237 14.74 -2.36 -16.41
CA THR A 237 14.77 -2.58 -17.86
C THR A 237 15.87 -1.76 -18.53
N GLN A 238 16.37 -2.25 -19.67
CA GLN A 238 17.31 -1.49 -20.51
C GLN A 238 16.71 -0.15 -20.98
N GLU A 239 15.39 -0.10 -21.20
CA GLU A 239 14.68 1.13 -21.55
C GLU A 239 14.74 2.16 -20.42
N GLU A 240 14.44 1.76 -19.18
CA GLU A 240 14.54 2.63 -18.00
C GLU A 240 15.99 3.09 -17.78
N SER A 241 16.95 2.17 -17.86
CA SER A 241 18.38 2.48 -17.77
C SER A 241 18.81 3.52 -18.81
N ARG A 242 18.34 3.41 -20.05
CA ARG A 242 18.65 4.37 -21.12
C ARG A 242 17.99 5.73 -20.88
N VAL A 243 16.73 5.75 -20.43
CA VAL A 243 15.97 7.00 -20.21
C VAL A 243 16.51 7.78 -19.01
N HIS A 244 16.90 7.08 -17.95
CA HIS A 244 17.37 7.68 -16.70
C HIS A 244 18.90 7.66 -16.54
N ASN A 245 19.61 7.13 -17.52
CA ASN A 245 21.07 6.99 -17.57
C ASN A 245 21.67 6.14 -16.43
N TYR A 246 20.92 5.19 -15.88
CA TYR A 246 21.36 4.35 -14.74
C TYR A 246 22.66 3.58 -15.01
N GLY A 247 22.98 3.31 -16.28
CA GLY A 247 24.17 2.57 -16.66
C GLY A 247 24.07 1.09 -16.28
N VAL A 248 22.85 0.52 -16.24
CA VAL A 248 22.64 -0.92 -16.08
C VAL A 248 23.24 -1.66 -17.26
N THR A 249 23.98 -2.72 -16.94
CA THR A 249 24.75 -3.60 -17.82
C THR A 249 24.22 -5.02 -17.67
N ASP A 250 24.52 -5.92 -18.60
CA ASP A 250 23.94 -7.28 -18.65
C ASP A 250 24.40 -8.24 -17.51
N ASP A 251 25.18 -7.74 -16.55
CA ASP A 251 25.79 -8.47 -15.44
C ASP A 251 25.05 -8.31 -14.10
N ASP A 252 24.17 -7.33 -13.97
CA ASP A 252 23.32 -7.13 -12.79
C ASP A 252 21.98 -6.50 -13.19
N CYS A 253 20.89 -7.25 -13.03
CA CYS A 253 19.55 -6.78 -13.34
C CYS A 253 18.94 -5.88 -12.27
N LEU A 254 19.62 -5.70 -11.12
CA LEU A 254 19.17 -4.90 -9.98
C LEU A 254 17.72 -5.23 -9.62
N VAL A 255 17.48 -6.52 -9.40
CA VAL A 255 16.14 -7.02 -9.05
C VAL A 255 15.70 -6.35 -7.74
N HIS A 256 14.53 -5.73 -7.78
CA HIS A 256 13.97 -4.98 -6.67
C HIS A 256 12.47 -5.24 -6.55
N LEU A 257 11.88 -4.69 -5.49
CA LEU A 257 10.48 -4.85 -5.16
C LEU A 257 9.65 -3.65 -5.62
N ASP A 258 8.69 -3.91 -6.50
CA ASP A 258 7.51 -3.05 -6.69
C ASP A 258 6.52 -3.37 -5.55
N LEU A 259 6.19 -2.36 -4.74
CA LEU A 259 5.52 -2.56 -3.45
C LEU A 259 4.20 -1.80 -3.36
N GLY A 260 3.27 -2.31 -2.57
CA GLY A 260 1.98 -1.67 -2.29
C GLY A 260 1.52 -1.90 -0.88
N PHE A 261 1.56 -0.86 -0.05
CA PHE A 261 1.13 -0.95 1.35
C PHE A 261 -0.30 -0.45 1.54
N LYS A 262 -1.16 -1.26 2.14
CA LYS A 262 -2.39 -0.80 2.78
C LYS A 262 -2.28 -1.04 4.28
N PHE A 263 -2.37 0.01 5.07
CA PHE A 263 -2.45 -0.08 6.53
C PHE A 263 -3.88 0.17 7.00
N GLN A 264 -4.30 -0.49 8.07
CA GLN A 264 -5.70 -0.45 8.56
C GLN A 264 -5.85 -0.06 10.03
N ALA A 265 -4.87 -0.40 10.88
CA ALA A 265 -4.95 -0.24 12.32
C ALA A 265 -3.79 0.60 12.87
N LEU A 266 -3.53 1.74 12.24
CA LEU A 266 -2.48 2.68 12.69
C LEU A 266 -3.01 3.60 13.79
N THR A 267 -2.16 3.91 14.77
CA THR A 267 -2.42 4.95 15.78
C THR A 267 -2.08 6.34 15.24
N ASP A 268 -2.53 7.39 15.92
CA ASP A 268 -2.16 8.78 15.58
C ASP A 268 -0.68 9.11 15.85
N ASP A 269 0.08 8.23 16.54
CA ASP A 269 1.52 8.41 16.78
C ASP A 269 2.39 7.68 15.72
N VAL A 270 1.77 7.09 14.68
CA VAL A 270 2.52 6.44 13.60
C VAL A 270 3.53 7.39 12.94
N HIS A 271 4.75 6.90 12.74
CA HIS A 271 5.83 7.66 12.10
C HIS A 271 6.58 6.81 11.07
N GLY A 272 7.61 7.38 10.46
CA GLY A 272 8.42 6.77 9.41
C GLY A 272 8.28 7.56 8.11
N VAL A 273 9.04 7.19 7.08
CA VAL A 273 8.98 7.85 5.76
C VAL A 273 7.54 7.89 5.26
N LEU A 274 6.90 6.72 5.19
CA LEU A 274 5.52 6.57 4.77
C LEU A 274 4.56 6.78 5.95
N GLY A 275 4.88 6.24 7.13
CA GLY A 275 3.97 6.24 8.27
C GLY A 275 3.52 7.63 8.71
N GLN A 276 4.40 8.63 8.73
CA GLN A 276 4.02 9.99 9.15
C GLN A 276 2.88 10.59 8.30
N THR A 277 2.77 10.17 7.03
CA THR A 277 1.74 10.67 6.10
C THR A 277 0.34 10.11 6.39
N TYR A 278 0.22 9.13 7.28
CA TYR A 278 -1.06 8.54 7.70
C TYR A 278 -1.64 9.22 8.94
N ARG A 279 -0.90 10.12 9.59
CA ARG A 279 -1.40 10.85 10.76
C ARG A 279 -2.47 11.86 10.35
N SER A 280 -3.48 11.99 11.21
CA SER A 280 -4.57 12.95 11.03
C SER A 280 -4.11 14.41 11.08
N ASP A 281 -3.02 14.69 11.80
CA ASP A 281 -2.39 16.01 11.93
C ASP A 281 -1.19 16.23 11.00
N TYR A 282 -0.93 15.29 10.06
CA TYR A 282 0.15 15.45 9.10
C TYR A 282 -0.10 16.64 8.18
N VAL A 283 0.82 17.60 8.23
CA VAL A 283 0.84 18.72 7.29
C VAL A 283 1.88 18.44 6.23
N ASN A 284 1.43 18.17 5.00
CA ASN A 284 2.32 17.97 3.87
C ASN A 284 3.09 19.27 3.56
N ARG A 285 4.41 19.23 3.73
CA ARG A 285 5.33 20.34 3.44
C ARG A 285 6.09 20.16 2.12
N LEU A 286 5.75 19.13 1.36
CA LEU A 286 6.36 18.87 0.07
C LEU A 286 5.89 19.90 -0.94
N ASN A 287 6.77 20.26 -1.87
CA ASN A 287 6.35 21.04 -3.02
C ASN A 287 5.57 20.12 -3.99
N VAL A 288 4.28 19.92 -3.74
CA VAL A 288 3.41 19.03 -4.53
C VAL A 288 3.21 19.47 -5.99
N THR A 289 3.62 20.70 -6.34
CA THR A 289 3.64 21.17 -7.73
C THR A 289 4.92 20.80 -8.48
N ALA A 290 5.96 20.35 -7.78
CA ALA A 290 7.17 19.85 -8.41
C ALA A 290 6.92 18.49 -9.08
N ASN A 291 7.61 18.23 -10.19
CA ASN A 291 7.52 16.93 -10.89
C ASN A 291 7.98 15.75 -10.01
N MET A 292 8.90 16.00 -9.06
CA MET A 292 9.39 15.02 -8.10
C MET A 292 9.46 15.64 -6.70
N PRO A 293 8.35 15.65 -5.94
CA PRO A 293 8.37 16.10 -4.55
C PRO A 293 9.20 15.11 -3.72
N VAL A 294 10.27 15.56 -3.06
CA VAL A 294 11.17 14.69 -2.30
C VAL A 294 10.96 14.86 -0.80
N MET A 295 10.77 13.74 -0.10
CA MET A 295 10.75 13.70 1.35
C MET A 295 12.17 13.76 1.90
N GLY A 296 12.47 14.86 2.60
CA GLY A 296 13.75 15.06 3.27
C GLY A 296 13.84 14.35 4.62
N GLY A 297 14.96 14.55 5.31
CA GLY A 297 15.18 14.03 6.66
C GLY A 297 15.62 12.56 6.72
N ALA A 298 16.26 12.04 5.67
CA ALA A 298 16.71 10.65 5.58
C ALA A 298 17.43 10.14 6.83
N ALA A 299 18.26 10.97 7.47
CA ALA A 299 18.96 10.64 8.71
C ALA A 299 18.04 10.22 9.87
N ASN A 300 16.80 10.72 9.92
CA ASN A 300 15.83 10.37 10.96
C ASN A 300 15.24 8.96 10.77
N PHE A 301 15.36 8.42 9.55
CA PHE A 301 14.75 7.15 9.17
C PHE A 301 15.77 6.03 9.05
N VAL A 302 17.07 6.30 9.15
CA VAL A 302 18.11 5.26 9.11
C VAL A 302 17.87 4.26 10.24
N SER A 303 17.96 2.98 9.92
CA SER A 303 17.98 1.88 10.89
C SER A 303 19.27 1.09 10.75
N SER A 304 19.76 0.47 11.83
CA SER A 304 20.97 -0.36 11.78
C SER A 304 20.78 -1.71 11.09
N GLY A 305 19.54 -2.10 10.81
CA GLY A 305 19.24 -3.38 10.17
C GLY A 305 17.78 -3.53 9.75
N LEU A 306 17.54 -4.47 8.85
CA LEU A 306 16.20 -4.78 8.33
C LEU A 306 15.16 -5.11 9.42
N PHE A 307 15.60 -5.69 10.55
CA PHE A 307 14.73 -6.00 11.70
C PHE A 307 15.04 -5.18 12.94
N ALA A 308 15.86 -4.13 12.84
CA ALA A 308 16.14 -3.24 13.95
C ALA A 308 15.02 -2.22 14.14
N THR A 309 14.81 -1.76 15.38
CA THR A 309 13.75 -0.80 15.73
C THR A 309 14.34 0.46 16.35
N ASP A 310 15.45 0.92 15.78
CA ASP A 310 16.37 1.90 16.36
C ASP A 310 16.45 3.22 15.58
N CYS A 311 15.60 3.40 14.57
CA CYS A 311 15.51 4.68 13.87
C CYS A 311 15.05 5.78 14.84
N ALA A 312 15.45 7.03 14.55
CA ALA A 312 15.17 8.16 15.45
C ALA A 312 13.66 8.41 15.67
N VAL A 313 12.83 7.91 14.76
CA VAL A 313 11.37 8.04 14.79
C VAL A 313 10.65 6.76 15.21
N ALA A 314 11.36 5.77 15.76
CA ALA A 314 10.76 4.52 16.19
C ALA A 314 9.66 4.76 17.24
N ARG A 315 8.60 3.97 17.11
CA ARG A 315 7.41 3.91 17.99
C ARG A 315 7.06 2.50 18.41
N PHE A 316 7.69 1.51 17.77
CA PHE A 316 7.41 0.10 17.99
C PHE A 316 7.81 -0.32 19.40
N GLY A 317 6.93 -1.04 20.09
CA GLY A 317 7.18 -1.55 21.44
C GLY A 317 7.03 -0.52 22.57
N HIS A 318 6.88 0.78 22.27
CA HIS A 318 6.69 1.84 23.29
C HIS A 318 5.35 1.75 24.06
N GLY A 319 4.42 0.88 23.64
CA GLY A 319 3.08 0.74 24.21
C GLY A 319 2.88 -0.34 25.29
N THR A 320 3.93 -1.01 25.79
CA THR A 320 3.78 -2.11 26.77
C THR A 320 3.93 -1.69 28.24
N ALA A 321 4.22 -0.42 28.54
CA ALA A 321 4.49 0.03 29.92
C ALA A 321 3.31 0.73 30.64
N THR A 322 2.23 1.11 29.95
CA THR A 322 1.07 1.75 30.61
C THR A 322 -0.23 1.37 29.91
N GLY A 323 -1.14 0.74 30.66
CA GLY A 323 -2.38 0.16 30.17
C GLY A 323 -3.33 1.12 29.43
N THR A 324 -4.26 0.49 28.71
CA THR A 324 -5.38 1.04 27.90
C THR A 324 -5.12 1.40 26.43
N GLY A 325 -4.22 0.69 25.75
CA GLY A 325 -4.25 0.58 24.29
C GLY A 325 -4.78 -0.80 23.90
N ALA A 326 -5.81 -0.88 23.05
CA ALA A 326 -6.28 -2.14 22.50
C ALA A 326 -5.13 -2.81 21.74
N GLY A 327 -4.41 -3.70 22.43
CA GLY A 327 -3.48 -4.61 21.80
C GLY A 327 -4.22 -5.33 20.69
N ILE A 328 -3.49 -5.64 19.61
CA ILE A 328 -3.98 -6.44 18.49
C ILE A 328 -4.65 -7.68 19.08
N SER A 329 -5.98 -7.62 19.23
CA SER A 329 -6.77 -8.74 19.68
C SER A 329 -6.79 -9.66 18.48
N MET A 330 -5.88 -10.63 18.50
CA MET A 330 -5.84 -11.70 17.53
C MET A 330 -7.23 -12.32 17.51
N VAL A 331 -8.02 -11.99 16.49
CA VAL A 331 -9.37 -12.52 16.33
C VAL A 331 -9.22 -14.01 16.01
N THR A 332 -9.19 -14.83 17.05
CA THR A 332 -9.33 -16.28 16.98
C THR A 332 -10.81 -16.63 16.81
N ASP A 333 -11.44 -16.20 15.71
CA ASP A 333 -12.80 -16.66 15.41
C ASP A 333 -12.75 -17.85 14.44
N ALA A 334 -12.91 -19.03 15.04
CA ALA A 334 -13.06 -20.34 14.40
C ALA A 334 -14.38 -20.51 13.61
N LYS A 335 -14.94 -19.43 13.03
CA LYS A 335 -16.27 -19.46 12.38
C LYS A 335 -16.27 -19.49 10.85
N TYR A 336 -15.11 -19.57 10.21
CA TYR A 336 -15.02 -19.67 8.75
C TYR A 336 -13.91 -20.64 8.31
N VAL A 337 -13.93 -21.85 8.88
CA VAL A 337 -13.40 -23.05 8.21
C VAL A 337 -14.51 -23.60 7.32
#